data_AF-A0A7X9LC05-F1
#
_entry.id   AF-A0A7X9LC05-F1
#
_cell.length_a   1.000
_cell.length_b   1.000
_cell.length_c   1.000
_cell.angle_alpha   90.00
_cell.angle_beta   90.00
_cell.angle_gamma   90.00
#
_symmetry.space_group_name_H-M   'P 1'
#
loop_
_entity.id
_entity.type
_entity.pdbx_description
1 polymer ?
#
loop_
_entity_poly.entity_id
_entity_poly.type
_entity_poly.pdbx_seq_one_letter_code
_entity_poly.pdbx_strand_id
1 'polypeptide(L)'
;MLVIIEAIVTVFVAVLLTAFVVWFFFGRNQSESNFKEVIYIIHFKSDIPDISKNAKIMDKVAIIENTADGYVVHSSINDSKLHQLITQEYALEPKQVYVHSKIFAAMPL
;
A
#
# COMPACT_ATOMS: atom_id res chain seq x y z
N MET A 1 42.50 -32.18 -8.65
CA MET A 1 41.13 -32.59 -8.25
C MET A 1 40.55 -31.67 -7.17
N LEU A 2 41.26 -31.38 -6.08
CA LEU A 2 40.77 -30.51 -4.99
C LEU A 2 40.39 -29.08 -5.46
N VAL A 3 41.27 -28.42 -6.23
CA VAL A 3 41.06 -27.05 -6.74
C VAL A 3 39.83 -26.95 -7.66
N ILE A 4 39.55 -28.01 -8.43
CA ILE A 4 38.40 -28.05 -9.34
C ILE A 4 37.09 -28.14 -8.53
N ILE A 5 37.09 -28.91 -7.44
CA ILE A 5 35.93 -29.06 -6.56
C ILE A 5 35.64 -27.73 -5.83
N GLU A 6 36.65 -27.04 -5.31
CA GLU A 6 36.49 -25.74 -4.64
C GLU A 6 35.92 -24.66 -5.58
N ALA A 7 36.38 -24.64 -6.84
CA ALA A 7 35.85 -23.73 -7.85
C ALA A 7 34.36 -24.00 -8.13
N ILE A 8 33.95 -25.27 -8.24
CA ILE A 8 32.55 -25.66 -8.46
C ILE A 8 31.69 -25.25 -7.28
N VAL A 9 32.13 -25.50 -6.05
CA VAL A 9 31.42 -25.13 -4.82
C VAL A 9 31.24 -23.61 -4.73
N THR A 10 32.29 -22.85 -5.03
CA THR A 10 32.25 -21.38 -4.97
C THR A 10 31.24 -20.81 -5.97
N VAL A 11 31.22 -21.31 -7.20
CA VAL A 11 30.25 -20.89 -8.23
C VAL A 11 28.82 -21.25 -7.79
N PHE A 12 28.62 -22.45 -7.24
CA PHE A 12 27.30 -22.88 -6.78
C PHE A 12 26.76 -22.02 -5.64
N VAL A 13 27.60 -21.69 -4.65
CA VAL A 13 27.23 -20.80 -3.55
C VAL A 13 26.91 -19.40 -4.06
N ALA A 14 27.68 -18.86 -5.01
CA ALA A 14 27.42 -17.56 -5.60
C ALA A 14 26.05 -17.50 -6.32
N VAL A 15 25.68 -18.56 -7.05
CA VAL A 15 24.39 -18.67 -7.73
C VAL A 15 23.22 -18.78 -6.73
N LEU A 16 23.40 -19.52 -5.63
CA LEU A 16 22.37 -19.61 -4.58
C LEU A 16 22.18 -18.28 -3.87
N LEU A 17 23.26 -17.55 -3.58
CA LEU A 17 23.18 -16.24 -2.95
C LEU A 17 22.50 -15.21 -3.86
N THR A 18 22.80 -15.21 -5.16
CA THR A 18 22.14 -14.28 -6.10
C THR A 18 20.65 -14.60 -6.24
N ALA A 19 20.28 -15.88 -6.32
CA ALA A 19 18.88 -16.29 -6.33
C ALA A 19 18.15 -15.91 -5.04
N PHE A 20 18.79 -16.08 -3.88
CA PHE A 20 18.24 -15.71 -2.58
C PHE A 20 18.05 -14.19 -2.45
N VAL A 21 19.03 -13.38 -2.88
CA VAL A 21 18.93 -11.92 -2.89
C VAL A 21 17.81 -11.46 -3.81
N VAL A 22 17.72 -12.01 -5.03
CA VAL A 22 16.63 -11.69 -5.97
C VAL A 22 15.28 -12.08 -5.36
N TRP A 23 15.12 -13.29 -4.84
CA TRP A 23 13.87 -13.73 -4.22
C TRP A 23 13.49 -12.89 -2.98
N PHE A 24 14.46 -12.55 -2.12
CA PHE A 24 14.22 -11.78 -0.90
C PHE A 24 13.89 -10.30 -1.18
N PHE A 25 14.55 -9.68 -2.15
CA PHE A 25 14.31 -8.28 -2.50
C PHE A 25 13.13 -8.10 -3.46
N PHE A 26 12.97 -8.93 -4.50
CA PHE A 26 11.83 -8.82 -5.42
C PHE A 26 10.55 -9.43 -4.84
N GLY A 27 10.64 -10.43 -3.95
CA GLY A 27 9.48 -11.01 -3.27
C GLY A 27 8.75 -10.03 -2.34
N ARG A 28 9.39 -8.93 -1.91
CA ARG A 28 8.75 -7.86 -1.14
C ARG A 28 8.10 -6.78 -2.01
N ASN A 29 8.35 -6.75 -3.32
CA ASN A 29 7.90 -5.67 -4.21
C ASN A 29 6.65 -6.01 -5.04
N GLN A 30 6.08 -7.20 -4.89
CA GLN A 30 4.77 -7.50 -5.47
C GLN A 30 3.66 -7.34 -4.45
N SER A 31 3.34 -6.07 -4.19
CA SER A 31 1.95 -5.67 -3.99
C SER A 31 1.54 -4.78 -5.17
N GLU A 32 1.74 -5.26 -6.39
CA GLU A 32 0.90 -4.84 -7.52
C GLU A 32 -0.49 -5.45 -7.31
N SER A 33 -1.16 -4.91 -6.29
CA SER A 33 -2.59 -5.07 -6.15
C SER A 33 -3.21 -4.47 -7.41
N ASN A 34 -3.81 -5.34 -8.22
CA ASN A 34 -4.70 -4.98 -9.31
C ASN A 34 -5.97 -4.34 -8.72
N PHE A 35 -5.83 -3.30 -7.88
CA PHE A 35 -6.95 -2.51 -7.45
C PHE A 35 -7.41 -1.74 -8.66
N LYS A 36 -8.66 -1.95 -9.04
CA LYS A 36 -9.42 -1.02 -9.87
C LYS A 36 -9.32 0.32 -9.13
N GLU A 37 -8.35 1.15 -9.48
CA GLU A 37 -7.86 2.28 -8.69
C GLU A 37 -8.92 3.39 -8.65
N VAL A 38 -9.90 3.22 -7.78
CA VAL A 38 -10.83 4.30 -7.46
C VAL A 38 -10.12 5.17 -6.44
N ILE A 39 -9.92 6.43 -6.82
CA ILE A 39 -9.35 7.45 -5.95
C ILE A 39 -10.44 7.91 -4.99
N TYR A 40 -10.14 7.90 -3.71
CA TYR A 40 -10.98 8.43 -2.65
C TYR A 40 -10.26 9.57 -1.95
N ILE A 41 -11.03 10.58 -1.56
CA ILE A 41 -10.55 11.68 -0.74
C ILE A 41 -11.17 11.52 0.64
N ILE A 42 -10.31 11.40 1.64
CA ILE A 42 -10.66 11.34 3.06
C ILE A 42 -10.43 12.72 3.64
N HIS A 43 -11.48 13.35 4.15
CA HIS A 43 -11.41 14.60 4.89
C HIS A 43 -11.71 14.37 6.37
N PHE A 44 -10.90 14.96 7.24
CA PHE A 44 -11.13 14.99 8.68
C PHE A 44 -11.54 16.40 9.08
N LYS A 45 -12.60 16.52 9.87
CA LYS A 45 -13.04 17.81 10.45
C LYS A 45 -12.31 18.19 11.73
N SER A 46 -11.54 17.26 12.29
CA SER A 46 -10.84 17.41 13.56
C SER A 46 -9.39 16.96 13.37
N ASP A 47 -8.73 16.47 14.42
CA ASP A 47 -7.36 15.96 14.33
C ASP A 47 -7.23 14.92 13.21
N ILE A 48 -6.22 15.11 12.36
CA ILE A 48 -5.91 14.23 11.24
C ILE A 48 -5.00 13.12 11.76
N PRO A 49 -5.50 11.88 11.91
CA PRO A 49 -4.67 10.78 12.36
C PRO A 49 -3.70 10.36 11.25
N ASP A 50 -2.51 9.94 11.65
CA ASP A 50 -1.54 9.39 10.71
C ASP A 50 -1.97 7.99 10.25
N ILE A 51 -2.60 7.93 9.08
CA ILE A 51 -3.12 6.68 8.49
C ILE A 51 -2.00 5.73 8.04
N SER A 52 -0.79 6.24 7.83
CA SER A 52 0.37 5.43 7.43
C SER A 52 0.83 4.46 8.53
N LYS A 53 0.49 4.75 9.80
CA LYS A 53 0.84 3.92 10.96
C LYS A 53 -0.13 2.76 11.18
N ASN A 54 -1.29 2.74 10.52
CA ASN A 54 -2.27 1.68 10.69
C ASN A 54 -2.20 0.64 9.57
N ALA A 55 -1.63 -0.53 9.89
CA ALA A 55 -1.47 -1.63 8.94
C ALA A 55 -2.80 -2.15 8.36
N LYS A 56 -3.91 -2.11 9.11
CA LYS A 56 -5.22 -2.56 8.59
C LYS A 56 -5.77 -1.62 7.53
N ILE A 57 -5.47 -0.34 7.66
CA ILE A 57 -5.84 0.68 6.68
C ILE A 57 -4.92 0.54 5.47
N MET A 58 -3.60 0.50 5.68
CA MET A 58 -2.61 0.34 4.59
C MET A 58 -2.73 -0.97 3.79
N ASP A 59 -3.39 -2.01 4.32
CA ASP A 59 -3.73 -3.23 3.58
C ASP A 59 -4.84 -3.02 2.54
N LYS A 60 -5.70 -2.01 2.73
CA LYS A 60 -6.87 -1.71 1.88
C LYS A 60 -6.75 -0.41 1.10
N VAL A 61 -5.90 0.51 1.55
CA VAL A 61 -5.67 1.79 0.90
C VAL A 61 -4.18 2.08 0.71
N ALA A 62 -3.87 2.69 -0.43
CA ALA A 62 -2.56 3.24 -0.72
C ALA A 62 -2.66 4.78 -0.75
N ILE A 63 -1.79 5.45 0.01
CA ILE A 63 -1.77 6.91 0.09
C ILE A 63 -1.11 7.47 -1.17
N ILE A 64 -1.81 8.37 -1.86
CA ILE A 64 -1.31 9.08 -3.04
C ILE A 64 -0.71 10.42 -2.62
N GLU A 65 -1.47 11.18 -1.84
CA GLU A 65 -1.14 12.54 -1.45
C GLU A 65 -1.71 12.88 -0.07
N ASN A 66 -0.95 13.67 0.68
CA ASN A 66 -1.37 14.24 1.94
C ASN A 66 -1.92 15.66 1.69
N THR A 67 -3.16 15.91 2.07
CA THR A 67 -3.80 17.23 1.99
C THR A 67 -3.81 17.89 3.37
N ALA A 68 -3.94 19.21 3.43
CA ALA A 68 -4.02 19.95 4.69
C ALA A 68 -5.15 19.45 5.62
N ASP A 69 -6.24 18.93 5.04
CA ASP A 69 -7.44 18.48 5.76
C ASP A 69 -7.65 16.95 5.71
N GLY A 70 -6.65 16.18 5.25
CA GLY A 70 -6.75 14.71 5.16
C GLY A 70 -5.86 14.07 4.10
N TYR A 71 -6.40 13.07 3.39
CA TYR A 71 -5.61 12.22 2.50
C TYR A 71 -6.34 11.88 1.20
N VAL A 72 -5.58 11.82 0.11
CA VAL A 72 -6.01 11.24 -1.16
C VAL A 72 -5.44 9.83 -1.23
N VAL A 73 -6.32 8.83 -1.37
CA VAL A 73 -5.95 7.42 -1.30
C VAL A 73 -6.56 6.64 -2.45
N HIS A 74 -5.83 5.65 -2.97
CA HIS A 74 -6.44 4.56 -3.75
C HIS A 74 -7.00 3.54 -2.77
N SER A 75 -8.23 3.06 -2.99
CA SER A 75 -8.87 2.07 -2.12
C SER A 75 -9.37 0.86 -2.90
N SER A 76 -9.19 -0.34 -2.34
CA SER A 76 -9.90 -1.54 -2.82
C SER A 76 -11.38 -1.52 -2.52
N ILE A 77 -11.75 -0.79 -1.47
CA ILE A 77 -13.03 -0.89 -0.78
C ILE A 77 -13.86 0.36 -1.04
N ASN A 78 -15.17 0.19 -1.06
CA ASN A 78 -16.10 1.27 -1.33
C ASN A 78 -16.07 2.37 -0.25
N ASP A 79 -16.54 3.57 -0.59
CA ASP A 79 -16.64 4.75 0.28
C ASP A 79 -17.21 4.44 1.68
N SER A 80 -18.35 3.75 1.76
CA SER A 80 -19.02 3.43 3.02
C SER A 80 -18.17 2.48 3.88
N LYS A 81 -17.49 1.51 3.27
CA LYS A 81 -16.61 0.58 3.99
C LYS A 81 -15.34 1.26 4.45
N LEU A 82 -14.77 2.15 3.63
CA LEU A 82 -13.60 2.92 3.97
C LEU A 82 -13.90 3.89 5.12
N HIS A 83 -15.05 4.57 5.07
CA HIS A 83 -15.52 5.44 6.15
C HIS A 83 -15.71 4.66 7.46
N GLN A 84 -16.36 3.50 7.41
CA GLN A 84 -16.53 2.63 8.56
C GLN A 84 -15.18 2.15 9.12
N LEU A 85 -14.23 1.76 8.26
CA LEU A 85 -12.91 1.32 8.69
C LEU A 85 -12.14 2.42 9.44
N ILE A 86 -12.13 3.64 8.91
CA ILE A 86 -11.42 4.78 9.50
C ILE A 86 -12.07 5.18 10.84
N THR A 87 -13.40 5.26 10.89
CA THR A 87 -14.11 5.62 12.13
C THR A 87 -13.93 4.58 13.23
N GLN A 88 -13.90 3.28 12.88
CA GLN A 88 -13.65 2.20 13.85
C GLN A 88 -12.22 2.21 14.37
N GLU A 89 -11.23 2.32 13.48
CA GLU A 89 -9.82 2.21 13.85
C GLU A 89 -9.31 3.42 14.65
N TYR A 90 -9.90 4.60 14.43
CA TYR A 90 -9.53 5.82 15.16
C TYR A 90 -10.57 6.25 16.21
N ALA A 91 -11.59 5.43 16.47
CA ALA A 91 -12.69 5.74 17.38
C ALA A 91 -13.31 7.14 17.13
N LEU A 92 -13.39 7.54 15.86
CA LEU A 92 -13.90 8.85 15.45
C LEU A 92 -15.41 8.80 15.28
N GLU A 93 -16.08 9.90 15.56
CA GLU A 93 -17.50 10.00 15.24
C GLU A 93 -17.72 9.99 13.72
N PRO A 94 -18.81 9.37 13.22
CA PRO A 94 -19.13 9.34 11.79
C PRO A 94 -19.17 10.72 11.11
N LYS A 95 -19.48 11.77 11.88
CA LYS A 95 -19.58 13.16 11.41
C LYS A 95 -18.22 13.87 11.30
N GLN A 96 -17.16 13.29 11.87
CA GLN A 96 -15.81 13.86 11.84
C GLN A 96 -15.00 13.43 10.62
N VAL A 97 -15.45 12.39 9.91
CA VAL A 97 -14.78 11.84 8.73
C VAL A 97 -15.72 11.89 7.54
N TYR A 98 -15.23 12.39 6.41
CA TYR A 98 -15.94 12.37 5.14
C TYR A 98 -15.09 11.67 4.09
N VAL A 99 -15.69 10.70 3.40
CA VAL A 99 -15.03 9.95 2.33
C VAL A 99 -15.84 10.16 1.06
N HIS A 100 -15.18 10.63 0.00
CA HIS A 100 -15.81 10.83 -1.30
C HIS A 100 -14.97 10.16 -2.37
N SER A 101 -15.61 9.43 -3.29
CA SER A 101 -14.94 8.91 -4.47
C SER A 101 -14.70 10.05 -5.45
N LYS A 102 -13.44 10.27 -5.81
CA LYS A 102 -13.11 11.07 -6.98
C LYS A 102 -13.12 10.12 -8.16
N ILE A 103 -14.30 9.91 -8.75
CA ILE A 103 -14.39 9.27 -10.06
C ILE A 103 -13.69 10.24 -11.01
N PHE A 104 -12.45 9.95 -11.40
CA PHE A 104 -11.89 10.53 -12.61
C PHE A 104 -12.76 10.00 -13.75
N ALA A 105 -13.79 10.77 -14.10
CA ALA A 105 -14.33 10.69 -15.44
C ALA A 105 -13.12 10.99 -16.33
N ALA A 106 -12.60 9.96 -16.98
CA ALA A 106 -11.70 10.13 -18.10
C ALA A 106 -12.47 10.95 -19.14
N MET A 107 -12.37 12.28 -19.06
CA MET A 107 -12.77 13.14 -20.15
C MET A 107 -11.72 12.92 -21.24
N PRO A 108 -12.10 12.36 -22.40
CA PRO A 108 -11.23 12.42 -23.55
C PRO A 108 -11.06 13.90 -23.91
N LEU A 109 -9.80 14.34 -24.01
CA LEU A 109 -9.44 15.60 -24.66
C LEU A 109 -9.82 15.56 -26.14
#